data_AF-A0AAV1I3M0-F1
#
_entry.id   AF-A0AAV1I3M0-F1
#
_cell.length_a   1.000
_cell.length_b   1.000
_cell.length_c   1.000
_cell.angle_alpha   90.00
_cell.angle_beta   90.00
_cell.angle_gamma   90.00
#
_symmetry.space_group_name_H-M   'P 1'
#
loop_
_entity.id
_entity.type
_entity.pdbx_description
1 polymer ?
#
loop_
_entity_poly.entity_id
_entity_poly.type
_entity_poly.pdbx_seq_one_letter_code
_entity_poly.pdbx_strand_id
1 'polypeptide(L)'
;MVVHANVSLRQRKHKLDTLLEMDEPLEEECQEDVVSMLECEAMNHCHRWQSAMAVLSFTLGLLMIIAGVRQLLHPWDLQHHAFFNGALSDTWVSAGELLSGASYILTGCLFFKHFSLPNCHVTGPAAAKAGQRGQTLLSLPTMVVAFGAAISLLWAHAIYDTLKVHDRPGSSMLQYSWLPLGPALYAFLACQVSGMLGSTLADTQKLRQQMYAHKTA
;
A
#
# COMPACT_ATOMS: atom_id res chain seq x y z
N MET A 1 15.83 17.37 19.19
CA MET A 1 14.43 17.62 18.76
C MET A 1 13.57 16.34 18.74
N VAL A 2 14.05 15.21 18.21
CA VAL A 2 13.30 13.93 18.14
C VAL A 2 12.90 13.35 19.51
N VAL A 3 13.74 13.51 20.54
CA VAL A 3 13.46 12.99 21.91
C VAL A 3 12.26 13.69 22.56
N HIS A 4 12.15 15.02 22.40
CA HIS A 4 11.05 15.80 22.98
C HIS A 4 9.70 15.47 22.31
N ALA A 5 9.71 15.19 21.01
CA ALA A 5 8.52 14.75 20.27
C ALA A 5 8.03 13.38 20.77
N ASN A 6 8.95 12.44 21.04
CA ASN A 6 8.61 11.11 21.55
C ASN A 6 8.00 11.13 22.96
N VAL A 7 8.47 12.01 23.84
CA VAL A 7 7.88 12.18 25.18
C VAL A 7 6.44 12.71 25.08
N SER A 8 6.20 13.69 24.20
CA SER A 8 4.87 14.28 23.98
C SER A 8 3.84 13.29 23.40
N LEU A 9 4.29 12.30 22.61
CA LEU A 9 3.43 11.27 22.03
C LEU A 9 3.03 10.23 23.08
N ARG A 10 3.96 9.80 23.94
CA ARG A 10 3.64 8.88 25.05
C ARG A 10 2.67 9.50 26.04
N GLN A 11 2.84 10.78 26.39
CA GLN A 11 1.91 11.48 27.27
C GLN A 11 0.51 11.61 26.65
N ARG A 12 0.43 11.96 25.35
CA ARG A 12 -0.87 12.03 24.64
C ARG A 12 -1.58 10.69 24.59
N LYS A 13 -0.84 9.61 24.29
CA LYS A 13 -1.40 8.25 24.28
C LYS A 13 -1.90 7.84 25.67
N HIS A 14 -1.10 8.07 26.70
CA HIS A 14 -1.52 7.76 28.07
C HIS A 14 -2.77 8.55 28.49
N LYS A 15 -2.82 9.86 28.18
CA LYS A 15 -4.01 10.69 28.43
C LYS A 15 -5.24 10.13 27.70
N LEU A 16 -5.09 9.72 26.45
CA LEU A 16 -6.17 9.13 25.66
C LEU A 16 -6.66 7.81 26.27
N ASP A 17 -5.75 6.90 26.61
CA ASP A 17 -6.08 5.61 27.22
C ASP A 17 -6.83 5.82 28.55
N THR A 18 -6.39 6.75 29.39
CA THR A 18 -7.08 7.11 30.63
C THR A 18 -8.48 7.65 30.40
N LEU A 19 -8.67 8.53 29.41
CA LEU A 19 -9.99 9.10 29.09
C LEU A 19 -10.97 8.06 28.53
N LEU A 20 -10.45 7.04 27.83
CA LEU A 20 -11.27 5.94 27.29
C LEU A 20 -11.68 4.91 28.35
N GLU A 21 -10.93 4.82 29.46
CA GLU A 21 -11.22 3.91 30.58
C GLU A 21 -12.20 4.50 31.61
N MET A 22 -12.49 5.80 31.53
CA MET A 22 -13.46 6.44 32.41
C MET A 22 -14.90 6.05 32.00
N ASP A 23 -15.67 5.52 32.95
CA ASP A 23 -17.07 5.11 32.75
C ASP A 23 -18.06 6.29 32.90
N GLU A 24 -17.55 7.50 33.15
CA GLU A 24 -18.32 8.73 33.33
C GLU A 24 -18.43 9.50 31.99
N PRO A 25 -19.59 10.10 31.65
CA PRO A 25 -19.72 10.90 30.44
C PRO A 25 -18.72 12.06 30.44
N LEU A 26 -17.92 12.13 29.38
CA LEU A 26 -16.93 13.19 29.20
C LEU A 26 -17.62 14.56 29.04
N GLU A 27 -17.03 15.58 29.67
CA GLU A 27 -17.37 16.98 29.40
C GLU A 27 -17.15 17.31 27.90
N GLU A 28 -17.96 18.20 27.34
CA GLU A 28 -18.00 18.48 25.90
C GLU A 28 -16.63 18.91 25.32
N GLU A 29 -15.90 19.75 26.05
CA GLU A 29 -14.54 20.19 25.67
C GLU A 29 -13.55 19.02 25.67
N CYS A 30 -13.64 18.14 26.67
CA CYS A 30 -12.80 16.96 26.76
C CYS A 30 -13.12 15.95 25.64
N GLN A 31 -14.39 15.83 25.25
CA GLN A 31 -14.82 14.96 24.15
C GLN A 31 -14.24 15.42 22.80
N GLU A 32 -14.24 16.74 22.53
CA GLU A 32 -13.67 17.30 21.30
C GLU A 32 -12.14 17.10 21.22
N ASP A 33 -11.47 17.24 22.36
CA ASP A 33 -10.04 16.93 22.51
C ASP A 33 -9.73 15.47 22.19
N VAL A 34 -10.52 14.53 22.71
CA VAL A 34 -10.36 13.09 22.45
C VAL A 34 -10.55 12.76 20.97
N VAL A 35 -11.61 13.28 20.34
CA VAL A 35 -11.87 13.06 18.91
C VAL A 35 -10.72 13.62 18.06
N SER A 36 -10.23 14.81 18.38
CA SER A 36 -9.10 15.43 17.68
C SER A 36 -7.80 14.63 17.85
N MET A 37 -7.57 14.06 19.04
CA MET A 37 -6.43 13.18 19.30
C MET A 37 -6.52 11.87 18.51
N LEU A 38 -7.71 11.26 18.44
CA LEU A 38 -7.95 10.04 17.66
C LEU A 38 -7.75 10.28 16.16
N GLU A 39 -8.23 11.39 15.62
CA GLU A 39 -8.01 11.78 14.22
C GLU A 39 -6.51 11.94 13.92
N CYS A 40 -5.77 12.61 14.81
CA CYS A 40 -4.34 12.79 14.66
C CYS A 40 -3.58 11.46 14.67
N GLU A 41 -3.92 10.55 15.60
CA GLU A 41 -3.27 9.24 15.68
C GLU A 41 -3.64 8.36 14.48
N ALA A 42 -4.90 8.38 14.04
CA ALA A 42 -5.36 7.71 12.83
C ALA A 42 -4.61 8.19 11.58
N MET A 43 -4.43 9.51 11.43
CA MET A 43 -3.65 10.09 10.34
C MET A 43 -2.18 9.67 10.42
N ASN A 44 -1.58 9.65 11.60
CA ASN A 44 -0.20 9.18 11.79
C ASN A 44 -0.04 7.70 11.42
N HIS A 45 -0.97 6.85 11.85
CA HIS A 45 -0.98 5.44 11.47
C HIS A 45 -1.13 5.27 9.96
N CYS A 46 -2.05 6.03 9.36
CA CYS A 46 -2.29 6.01 7.93
C CYS A 46 -1.03 6.37 7.13
N HIS A 47 -0.38 7.46 7.55
CA HIS A 47 0.86 7.97 6.98
C HIS A 47 2.03 6.98 7.09
N ARG A 48 2.21 6.33 8.26
CA ARG A 48 3.25 5.31 8.45
C ARG A 48 3.08 4.14 7.48
N TRP A 49 1.85 3.63 7.33
CA TRP A 49 1.56 2.51 6.43
C TRP A 49 1.71 2.89 4.96
N GLN A 50 1.25 4.09 4.56
CA GLN A 50 1.45 4.58 3.20
C GLN A 50 2.94 4.76 2.86
N SER A 51 3.73 5.30 3.79
CA SER A 51 5.18 5.43 3.60
C SER A 51 5.87 4.08 3.50
N ALA A 52 5.51 3.10 4.34
CA ALA A 52 6.07 1.76 4.29
C ALA A 52 5.76 1.07 2.95
N MET A 53 4.53 1.19 2.47
CA MET A 53 4.13 0.65 1.17
C MET A 53 4.84 1.35 0.01
N ALA A 54 5.02 2.67 0.06
CA ALA A 54 5.75 3.41 -0.97
C ALA A 54 7.21 2.94 -1.07
N VAL A 55 7.92 2.81 0.06
CA VAL A 55 9.31 2.33 0.10
C VAL A 55 9.41 0.90 -0.43
N LEU A 56 8.51 0.01 0.01
CA LEU A 56 8.46 -1.37 -0.49
C LEU A 56 8.25 -1.39 -2.01
N SER A 57 7.33 -0.59 -2.51
CA SER A 57 7.01 -0.47 -3.93
C SER A 57 8.20 0.02 -4.76
N PHE A 58 8.88 1.08 -4.31
CA PHE A 58 10.08 1.57 -5.00
C PHE A 58 11.22 0.55 -5.00
N THR A 59 11.40 -0.14 -3.88
CA THR A 59 12.44 -1.18 -3.77
C THR A 59 12.18 -2.32 -4.74
N LEU A 60 10.95 -2.86 -4.78
CA LEU A 60 10.55 -3.89 -5.74
C LEU A 60 10.66 -3.39 -7.18
N GLY A 61 10.18 -2.18 -7.46
CA GLY A 61 10.24 -1.58 -8.79
C GLY A 61 11.67 -1.43 -9.32
N LEU A 62 12.58 -0.96 -8.48
CA LEU A 62 13.99 -0.81 -8.84
C LEU A 62 14.65 -2.18 -9.08
N LEU A 63 14.36 -3.18 -8.24
CA LEU A 63 14.87 -4.54 -8.43
C LEU A 63 14.44 -5.14 -9.77
N MET A 64 13.16 -5.00 -10.14
CA MET A 64 12.66 -5.50 -11.43
C MET A 64 13.25 -4.74 -12.62
N ILE A 65 13.42 -3.42 -12.52
CA ILE A 65 14.09 -2.63 -13.56
C ILE A 65 15.53 -3.10 -13.75
N ILE A 66 16.27 -3.30 -12.65
CA ILE A 66 17.65 -3.80 -12.71
C ILE A 66 17.69 -5.20 -13.33
N ALA A 67 16.75 -6.09 -12.97
CA ALA A 67 16.65 -7.42 -13.56
C ALA A 67 16.38 -7.37 -15.08
N GLY A 68 15.43 -6.54 -15.51
CA GLY A 68 15.11 -6.35 -16.92
C GLY A 68 16.26 -5.74 -17.73
N VAL A 69 16.94 -4.73 -17.19
CA VAL A 69 18.14 -4.13 -17.82
C VAL A 69 19.27 -5.15 -17.90
N ARG A 70 19.51 -5.95 -16.84
CA ARG A 70 20.52 -7.01 -16.88
C ARG A 70 20.21 -8.06 -17.93
N GLN A 71 18.94 -8.44 -18.11
CA GLN A 71 18.54 -9.39 -19.16
C GLN A 71 18.82 -8.85 -20.56
N LEU A 72 18.70 -7.54 -20.78
CA LEU A 72 19.03 -6.90 -22.06
C LEU A 72 20.55 -6.84 -22.33
N LEU A 73 21.36 -6.62 -21.29
CA LEU A 73 22.81 -6.49 -21.42
C LEU A 73 23.54 -7.84 -21.43
N HIS A 74 23.10 -8.77 -20.59
CA HIS A 74 23.69 -10.09 -20.38
C HIS A 74 22.57 -11.14 -20.43
N PRO A 75 22.12 -11.51 -21.64
CA PRO A 75 20.98 -12.40 -21.79
C PRO A 75 21.26 -13.76 -21.16
N TRP A 76 20.31 -14.23 -20.36
CA TRP A 76 20.32 -15.56 -19.70
C TRP A 76 21.40 -15.75 -18.62
N ASP A 77 22.08 -14.69 -18.21
CA ASP A 77 23.07 -14.76 -17.11
C ASP A 77 22.40 -14.97 -15.74
N LEU A 78 21.18 -14.46 -15.57
CA LEU A 78 20.39 -14.69 -14.36
C LEU A 78 19.72 -16.07 -14.42
N GLN A 79 19.97 -16.91 -13.41
CA GLN A 79 19.49 -18.29 -13.35
C GLN A 79 17.96 -18.43 -13.54
N HIS A 80 17.17 -17.48 -13.02
CA HIS A 80 15.71 -17.49 -13.18
C HIS A 80 15.25 -17.04 -14.57
N HIS A 81 16.02 -16.22 -15.28
CA HIS A 81 15.73 -15.92 -16.68
C HIS A 81 16.16 -17.08 -17.58
N ALA A 82 17.30 -17.71 -17.30
CA ALA A 82 17.80 -18.87 -18.04
C ALA A 82 16.79 -20.03 -18.10
N PHE A 83 15.89 -20.14 -17.12
CA PHE A 83 14.79 -21.11 -17.14
C PHE A 83 13.86 -20.95 -18.36
N PHE A 84 13.62 -19.70 -18.78
CA PHE A 84 12.76 -19.38 -19.92
C PHE A 84 13.46 -19.51 -21.27
N ASN A 85 14.77 -19.79 -21.28
CA ASN A 85 15.54 -19.94 -22.50
C ASN A 85 14.97 -21.06 -23.36
N GLY A 86 14.77 -20.79 -24.66
CA GLY A 86 14.17 -21.74 -25.61
C GLY A 86 12.65 -21.76 -25.64
N ALA A 87 11.96 -21.20 -24.63
CA ALA A 87 10.50 -21.07 -24.61
C ALA A 87 10.02 -19.65 -24.91
N LEU A 88 10.73 -18.64 -24.40
CA LEU A 88 10.40 -17.21 -24.58
C LEU A 88 11.58 -16.46 -25.19
N SER A 89 11.30 -15.36 -25.88
CA SER A 89 12.35 -14.46 -26.34
C SER A 89 12.93 -13.64 -25.19
N ASP A 90 14.20 -13.32 -25.30
CA ASP A 90 14.95 -12.39 -24.43
C ASP A 90 14.23 -11.04 -24.23
N THR A 91 13.70 -10.51 -25.32
CA THR A 91 12.92 -9.26 -25.41
C THR A 91 11.60 -9.34 -24.65
N TRP A 92 10.94 -10.50 -24.67
CA TRP A 92 9.67 -10.67 -23.96
C TRP A 92 9.88 -10.71 -22.44
N VAL A 93 10.89 -11.47 -21.98
CA VAL A 93 11.24 -11.58 -20.55
C VAL A 93 11.67 -10.21 -20.01
N SER A 94 12.55 -9.51 -20.73
CA SER A 94 12.99 -8.16 -20.32
C SER A 94 11.85 -7.14 -20.33
N ALA A 95 10.95 -7.17 -21.32
CA ALA A 95 9.78 -6.29 -21.35
C ALA A 95 8.83 -6.55 -20.17
N GLY A 96 8.61 -7.83 -19.82
CA GLY A 96 7.81 -8.22 -18.65
C GLY A 96 8.37 -7.67 -17.34
N GLU A 97 9.69 -7.76 -17.15
CA GLU A 97 10.37 -7.23 -15.96
C GLU A 97 10.33 -5.69 -15.89
N LEU A 98 10.58 -5.01 -17.02
CA LEU A 98 10.53 -3.54 -17.08
C LEU A 98 9.12 -3.01 -16.84
N LEU A 99 8.10 -3.66 -17.42
CA LEU A 99 6.70 -3.30 -17.20
C LEU A 99 6.29 -3.53 -15.74
N SER A 100 6.71 -4.65 -15.15
CA SER A 100 6.49 -4.94 -13.74
C SER A 100 7.13 -3.87 -12.86
N GLY A 101 8.40 -3.55 -13.12
CA GLY A 101 9.13 -2.49 -12.42
C GLY A 101 8.45 -1.13 -12.51
N ALA A 102 8.07 -0.70 -13.72
CA ALA A 102 7.35 0.55 -13.94
C ALA A 102 6.01 0.61 -13.18
N SER A 103 5.28 -0.51 -13.13
CA SER A 103 4.01 -0.59 -12.39
C SER A 103 4.19 -0.39 -10.88
N TYR A 104 5.25 -0.96 -10.30
CA TYR A 104 5.60 -0.75 -8.90
C TYR A 104 6.02 0.69 -8.65
N ILE A 105 6.90 1.26 -9.48
CA ILE A 105 7.30 2.68 -9.33
C ILE A 105 6.08 3.61 -9.39
N LEU A 106 5.16 3.39 -10.33
CA LEU A 106 3.92 4.15 -10.42
C LEU A 106 3.08 4.01 -9.15
N THR A 107 2.94 2.79 -8.62
CA THR A 107 2.21 2.53 -7.39
C THR A 107 2.85 3.24 -6.19
N GLY A 108 4.17 3.19 -6.05
CA GLY A 108 4.91 3.92 -5.01
C GLY A 108 4.71 5.43 -5.10
N CYS A 109 4.76 6.00 -6.31
CA CYS A 109 4.45 7.41 -6.55
C CYS A 109 3.02 7.77 -6.15
N LEU A 110 2.05 6.89 -6.40
CA LEU A 110 0.67 7.11 -6.01
C LEU A 110 0.49 7.12 -4.49
N PHE A 111 1.12 6.19 -3.76
CA PHE A 111 1.16 6.22 -2.30
C PHE A 111 1.84 7.50 -1.76
N PHE A 112 2.92 7.95 -2.41
CA PHE A 112 3.66 9.15 -2.01
C PHE A 112 2.94 10.47 -2.34
N LYS A 113 2.17 10.51 -3.44
CA LYS A 113 1.34 11.68 -3.76
C LYS A 113 0.18 11.80 -2.77
N HIS A 114 -0.36 10.66 -2.32
CA HIS A 114 -1.40 10.63 -1.28
C HIS A 114 -0.93 11.12 0.08
N PHE A 115 0.37 10.95 0.35
CA PHE A 115 1.07 11.45 1.53
C PHE A 115 1.12 12.99 1.61
N SER A 116 0.93 13.73 0.51
CA SER A 116 0.98 15.21 0.51
C SER A 116 -0.32 15.92 0.94
N LEU A 117 -1.34 15.19 1.43
CA LEU A 117 -2.57 15.81 1.97
C LEU A 117 -2.37 16.35 3.39
N PRO A 118 -3.08 17.42 3.77
CA PRO A 118 -2.58 18.42 4.71
C PRO A 118 -2.55 17.94 6.17
N ASN A 119 -1.56 18.48 6.88
CA ASN A 119 -1.34 18.38 8.32
C ASN A 119 -2.64 18.41 9.15
N CYS A 120 -2.60 17.70 10.28
CA CYS A 120 -3.63 17.55 11.31
C CYS A 120 -4.25 18.84 11.88
N HIS A 121 -3.83 20.02 11.40
CA HIS A 121 -4.25 21.33 11.86
C HIS A 121 -5.37 21.97 11.04
N VAL A 122 -5.81 21.39 9.92
CA VAL A 122 -6.92 21.94 9.12
C VAL A 122 -8.25 21.33 9.59
N THR A 123 -8.67 21.70 10.79
CA THR A 123 -10.02 21.41 11.32
C THR A 123 -11.00 22.42 10.71
N GLY A 124 -11.62 22.07 9.59
CA GLY A 124 -12.63 22.93 8.98
C GLY A 124 -13.44 22.26 7.88
N PRO A 125 -14.55 22.88 7.42
CA PRO A 125 -15.43 22.34 6.37
C PRO A 125 -14.73 22.08 5.03
N ALA A 126 -13.52 22.61 4.83
CA ALA A 126 -12.64 22.28 3.71
C ALA A 126 -12.07 20.85 3.78
N ALA A 127 -11.83 20.29 4.97
CA ALA A 127 -11.39 18.91 5.16
C ALA A 127 -12.52 17.90 4.86
N ALA A 128 -13.78 18.27 5.15
CA ALA A 128 -14.95 17.46 4.81
C ALA A 128 -15.16 17.36 3.27
N LYS A 129 -14.94 18.46 2.53
CA LYS A 129 -14.94 18.43 1.06
C LYS A 129 -13.74 17.65 0.48
N ALA A 130 -12.59 17.65 1.16
CA ALA A 130 -11.45 16.81 0.79
C ALA A 130 -11.74 15.31 1.03
N GLY A 131 -12.48 14.96 2.09
CA GLY A 131 -12.94 13.59 2.38
C GLY A 131 -13.93 13.04 1.36
N GLN A 132 -14.81 13.87 0.80
CA GLN A 132 -15.77 13.45 -0.24
C GLN A 132 -15.13 13.33 -1.64
N ARG A 133 -14.11 14.15 -1.93
CA ARG A 133 -13.18 13.91 -3.06
C ARG A 133 -12.25 12.71 -2.80
N GLY A 134 -12.17 12.28 -1.54
CA GLY A 134 -11.56 11.05 -1.04
C GLY A 134 -12.36 9.76 -1.31
N GLN A 135 -13.59 9.84 -1.82
CA GLN A 135 -14.39 8.66 -2.17
C GLN A 135 -14.30 8.26 -3.66
N THR A 136 -13.87 9.15 -4.55
CA THR A 136 -13.43 8.76 -5.93
C THR A 136 -12.08 8.04 -5.94
N LEU A 137 -11.52 7.83 -4.74
CA LEU A 137 -10.25 7.20 -4.41
C LEU A 137 -10.33 5.67 -4.29
N LEU A 138 -11.48 5.10 -4.65
CA LEU A 138 -11.66 3.67 -4.91
C LEU A 138 -10.95 3.20 -6.21
N SER A 139 -10.43 4.11 -7.03
CA SER A 139 -9.73 3.78 -8.29
C SER A 139 -8.27 3.35 -8.09
N LEU A 140 -7.63 3.76 -7.00
CA LEU A 140 -6.20 3.52 -6.78
C LEU A 140 -5.90 2.07 -6.36
N PRO A 141 -6.56 1.50 -5.32
CA PRO A 141 -6.36 0.09 -4.98
C PRO A 141 -6.84 -0.85 -6.08
N THR A 142 -7.91 -0.49 -6.81
CA THR A 142 -8.43 -1.32 -7.91
C THR A 142 -7.46 -1.38 -9.09
N MET A 143 -6.80 -0.26 -9.45
CA MET A 143 -5.75 -0.26 -10.49
C MET A 143 -4.53 -1.07 -10.05
N VAL A 144 -4.05 -0.91 -8.82
CA VAL A 144 -2.88 -1.67 -8.32
C VAL A 144 -3.17 -3.18 -8.33
N VAL A 145 -4.37 -3.58 -7.90
CA VAL A 145 -4.80 -4.98 -7.94
C VAL A 145 -4.92 -5.49 -9.37
N ALA A 146 -5.54 -4.73 -10.27
CA ALA A 146 -5.68 -5.12 -11.66
C ALA A 146 -4.32 -5.28 -12.37
N PHE A 147 -3.40 -4.34 -12.17
CA PHE A 147 -2.05 -4.43 -12.74
C PHE A 147 -1.25 -5.59 -12.14
N GLY A 148 -1.29 -5.78 -10.82
CA GLY A 148 -0.61 -6.90 -10.16
C GLY A 148 -1.17 -8.26 -10.60
N ALA A 149 -2.48 -8.38 -10.76
CA ALA A 149 -3.12 -9.59 -11.27
C ALA A 149 -2.74 -9.86 -12.74
N ALA A 150 -2.74 -8.82 -13.59
CA ALA A 150 -2.33 -8.96 -14.99
C ALA A 150 -0.87 -9.43 -15.12
N ILE A 151 0.04 -8.84 -14.34
CA ILE A 151 1.46 -9.26 -14.29
C ILE A 151 1.58 -10.70 -13.77
N SER A 152 0.83 -11.06 -12.73
CA SER A 152 0.83 -12.43 -12.20
C SER A 152 0.34 -13.44 -13.24
N LEU A 153 -0.71 -13.12 -14.01
CA LEU A 153 -1.22 -13.98 -15.07
C LEU A 153 -0.22 -14.11 -16.22
N LEU A 154 0.46 -13.02 -16.58
CA LEU A 154 1.51 -13.01 -17.59
C LEU A 154 2.64 -13.97 -17.22
N TRP A 155 3.14 -13.91 -15.98
CA TRP A 155 4.19 -14.83 -15.52
C TRP A 155 3.70 -16.27 -15.36
N ALA A 156 2.45 -16.47 -14.93
CA ALA A 156 1.86 -17.81 -14.88
C ALA A 156 1.76 -18.44 -16.28
N HIS A 157 1.37 -17.65 -17.29
CA HIS A 157 1.33 -18.07 -18.67
C HIS A 157 2.73 -18.38 -19.23
N ALA A 158 3.71 -17.53 -18.96
CA ALA A 158 5.13 -17.76 -19.31
C ALA A 158 5.67 -19.09 -18.76
N ILE A 159 5.37 -19.39 -17.49
CA ILE A 159 5.76 -20.66 -16.87
C ILE A 159 5.05 -21.83 -17.55
N TYR A 160 3.75 -21.71 -17.83
CA TYR A 160 2.97 -22.75 -18.50
C TYR A 160 3.53 -23.10 -19.89
N ASP A 161 3.85 -22.11 -20.71
CA ASP A 161 4.43 -22.33 -22.03
C ASP A 161 5.81 -22.99 -21.93
N THR A 162 6.61 -22.58 -20.96
CA THR A 162 7.94 -23.17 -20.72
C THR A 162 7.86 -24.62 -20.29
N LEU A 163 6.89 -24.98 -19.45
CA LEU A 163 6.65 -26.37 -19.03
C LEU A 163 6.21 -27.24 -20.21
N LYS A 164 5.36 -26.70 -21.09
CA LYS A 164 4.91 -27.41 -22.30
C LYS A 164 6.04 -27.68 -23.28
N VAL A 165 7.00 -26.77 -23.41
CA VAL A 165 8.13 -26.90 -24.35
C VAL A 165 9.20 -27.87 -23.82
N HIS A 166 9.46 -27.89 -22.52
CA HIS A 166 10.62 -28.62 -21.97
C HIS A 166 10.30 -29.99 -21.37
N ASP A 167 9.02 -30.39 -21.26
CA ASP A 167 8.56 -31.67 -20.69
C ASP A 167 9.28 -32.03 -19.36
N ARG A 168 9.56 -31.01 -18.54
CA ARG A 168 10.33 -31.15 -17.29
C ARG A 168 9.40 -31.47 -16.10
N PRO A 169 9.79 -32.39 -15.22
CA PRO A 169 8.96 -32.80 -14.08
C PRO A 169 8.76 -31.66 -13.07
N GLY A 170 7.58 -31.60 -12.46
CA GLY A 170 7.05 -30.48 -11.65
C GLY A 170 7.88 -29.99 -10.45
N SER A 171 9.01 -30.62 -10.12
CA SER A 171 9.93 -30.15 -9.05
C SER A 171 10.53 -28.77 -9.32
N SER A 172 10.75 -28.40 -10.60
CA SER A 172 11.22 -27.07 -10.97
C SER A 172 10.13 -26.00 -10.87
N MET A 173 8.85 -26.39 -10.86
CA MET A 173 7.73 -25.43 -10.82
C MET A 173 7.68 -24.67 -9.48
N LEU A 174 8.00 -25.34 -8.37
CA LEU A 174 8.03 -24.70 -7.05
C LEU A 174 9.13 -23.63 -6.97
N GLN A 175 10.27 -23.82 -7.64
CA GLN A 175 11.40 -22.88 -7.61
C GLN A 175 11.11 -21.55 -8.31
N TYR A 176 10.18 -21.54 -9.27
CA TYR A 176 9.80 -20.34 -10.04
C TYR A 176 8.39 -19.84 -9.73
N SER A 177 7.67 -20.52 -8.83
CA SER A 177 6.31 -20.13 -8.42
C SER A 177 6.26 -18.73 -7.77
N TRP A 178 7.39 -18.24 -7.25
CA TRP A 178 7.49 -16.90 -6.69
C TRP A 178 7.31 -15.78 -7.74
N LEU A 179 7.58 -16.02 -9.03
CA LEU A 179 7.40 -14.99 -10.08
C LEU A 179 5.95 -14.51 -10.21
N PRO A 180 4.94 -15.38 -10.35
CA PRO A 180 3.53 -14.96 -10.30
C PRO A 180 3.07 -14.63 -8.88
N LEU A 181 3.57 -15.33 -7.85
CA LEU A 181 3.14 -15.10 -6.47
C LEU A 181 3.58 -13.74 -5.92
N GLY A 182 4.73 -13.20 -6.33
CA GLY A 182 5.23 -11.91 -5.86
C GLY A 182 4.27 -10.74 -6.16
N PRO A 183 3.91 -10.51 -7.44
CA PRO A 183 2.92 -9.52 -7.84
C PRO A 183 1.55 -9.75 -7.21
N ALA A 184 1.09 -11.01 -7.12
CA ALA A 184 -0.18 -11.35 -6.49
C ALA A 184 -0.19 -11.02 -4.98
N LEU A 185 0.88 -11.38 -4.26
CA LEU A 185 1.04 -11.09 -2.84
C LEU A 185 1.13 -9.59 -2.59
N TYR A 186 1.89 -8.87 -3.40
CA TYR A 186 1.99 -7.41 -3.32
C TYR A 186 0.61 -6.76 -3.55
N ALA A 187 -0.13 -7.17 -4.57
CA ALA A 187 -1.47 -6.68 -4.85
C ALA A 187 -2.43 -6.95 -3.68
N PHE A 188 -2.36 -8.15 -3.09
CA PHE A 188 -3.14 -8.50 -1.91
C PHE A 188 -2.81 -7.60 -0.71
N LEU A 189 -1.53 -7.41 -0.40
CA LEU A 189 -1.08 -6.55 0.69
C LEU A 189 -1.50 -5.09 0.46
N ALA A 190 -1.30 -4.58 -0.75
CA ALA A 190 -1.68 -3.22 -1.12
C ALA A 190 -3.21 -3.01 -0.98
N CYS A 191 -4.01 -4.01 -1.36
CA CYS A 191 -5.46 -3.98 -1.19
C CYS A 191 -5.86 -3.97 0.29
N GLN A 192 -5.27 -4.86 1.10
CA GLN A 192 -5.57 -4.96 2.54
C GLN A 192 -5.21 -3.67 3.28
N VAL A 193 -4.01 -3.13 3.02
CA VAL A 193 -3.59 -1.86 3.61
C VAL A 193 -4.53 -0.75 3.17
N SER A 194 -4.88 -0.66 1.89
CA SER A 194 -5.83 0.36 1.41
C SER A 194 -7.21 0.24 2.06
N GLY A 195 -7.73 -0.98 2.24
CA GLY A 195 -8.99 -1.24 2.93
C GLY A 195 -8.94 -0.81 4.40
N MET A 196 -7.88 -1.19 5.11
CA MET A 196 -7.65 -0.79 6.51
C MET A 196 -7.57 0.73 6.67
N LEU A 197 -6.86 1.41 5.77
CA LEU A 197 -6.74 2.88 5.78
C LEU A 197 -8.11 3.54 5.52
N GLY A 198 -8.88 2.98 4.60
CA GLY A 198 -10.24 3.43 4.28
C GLY A 198 -11.20 3.28 5.45
N SER A 199 -11.18 2.13 6.15
CA SER A 199 -12.03 1.90 7.31
C SER A 199 -11.68 2.83 8.47
N THR A 200 -10.39 3.00 8.77
CA THR A 200 -9.94 3.91 9.84
C THR A 200 -10.38 5.36 9.56
N LEU A 201 -10.32 5.80 8.30
CA LEU A 201 -10.81 7.13 7.93
C LEU A 201 -12.33 7.25 8.07
N ALA A 202 -13.08 6.22 7.67
CA ALA A 202 -14.53 6.20 7.82
C ALA A 202 -14.97 6.25 9.30
N ASP A 203 -14.27 5.51 10.16
CA ASP A 203 -14.57 5.46 11.60
C ASP A 203 -14.31 6.82 12.28
N THR A 204 -13.18 7.48 11.96
CA THR A 204 -12.88 8.83 12.48
C THR A 204 -13.90 9.88 12.03
N GLN A 205 -14.33 9.82 10.77
CA GLN A 205 -15.40 10.70 10.26
C GLN A 205 -16.73 10.45 10.97
N LYS A 206 -17.06 9.18 11.23
CA LYS A 206 -18.29 8.79 11.94
C LYS A 206 -18.28 9.30 13.39
N LEU A 207 -17.16 9.17 14.10
CA LEU A 207 -17.00 9.72 15.46
C LEU A 207 -17.27 11.23 15.49
N ARG A 208 -16.71 11.98 14.53
CA ARG A 208 -16.94 13.42 14.43
C ARG A 208 -18.39 13.77 14.12
N GLN A 209 -19.05 13.01 13.25
CA GLN A 209 -20.47 13.20 12.94
C GLN A 209 -21.36 12.94 14.17
N GLN A 210 -21.08 11.90 14.94
CA GLN A 210 -21.83 11.58 16.16
C GLN A 210 -21.69 12.68 17.22
N MET A 211 -20.49 13.24 17.38
CA MET A 211 -20.25 14.39 18.26
C MET A 211 -21.13 15.58 17.86
N TYR A 212 -21.18 15.95 16.57
CA TYR A 212 -22.03 17.07 16.13
C TYR A 212 -23.53 16.78 16.24
N ALA A 213 -23.97 15.56 15.97
CA ALA A 213 -25.38 15.18 16.11
C ALA A 213 -25.86 15.32 17.57
N HIS A 214 -25.00 14.97 18.53
CA HIS A 214 -25.28 15.16 19.95
C HIS A 214 -25.34 16.65 20.34
N LYS A 215 -24.47 17.51 19.80
CA LYS A 215 -24.50 18.96 20.06
C LYS A 215 -25.80 19.63 19.57
N THR A 216 -26.49 19.05 18.58
CA THR A 216 -27.71 19.62 17.98
C THR A 216 -29.02 19.09 18.58
N ALA A 217 -28.95 18.06 19.42
CA ALA A 217 -30.11 17.44 20.07
C ALA A 217 -30.40 18.09 21.43
#